data_AF-A0A554G085-F1
#
_entry.id   AF-A0A554G085-F1
#
_cell.length_a   1.000
_cell.length_b   1.000
_cell.length_c   1.000
_cell.angle_alpha   90.00
_cell.angle_beta   90.00
_cell.angle_gamma   90.00
#
_symmetry.space_group_name_H-M   'P 1'
#
loop_
_entity.id
_entity.type
_entity.pdbx_description
1 polymer ?
#
loop_
_entity_poly.entity_id
_entity_poly.type
_entity_poly.pdbx_seq_one_letter_code
_entity_poly.pdbx_strand_id
1 'polypeptide(L)' 'MLIVFSGLPGTGKTTIAKDLAATTGAVYLRIDAIEQAIRSSGALAQDVGRSGYMVANELALSNLCIG' A
#
# COMPACT_ATOMS: atom_id res chain seq x y z
N MET A 1 9.76 -11.28 -0.75
CA MET A 1 10.51 -10.13 -1.30
C MET A 1 9.64 -8.88 -1.17
N LEU A 2 10.18 -7.74 -0.72
CA LEU A 2 9.44 -6.48 -0.61
C LEU A 2 10.07 -5.41 -1.50
N ILE A 3 9.25 -4.75 -2.33
CA ILE A 3 9.68 -3.68 -3.24
C ILE A 3 8.85 -2.43 -2.93
N VAL A 4 9.53 -1.34 -2.60
CA VAL A 4 8.89 -0.06 -2.26
C VAL A 4 9.21 0.98 -3.33
N PHE A 5 8.17 1.55 -3.93
CA PHE A 5 8.29 2.62 -4.93
C PHE A 5 8.11 3.99 -4.29
N SER A 6 9.12 4.86 -4.40
CA SER A 6 9.11 6.24 -3.87
C SER A 6 9.50 7.26 -4.94
N GLY A 7 9.09 8.52 -4.77
CA GLY A 7 9.38 9.62 -5.71
C GLY A 7 8.21 10.61 -5.89
N LEU A 8 8.47 11.74 -6.54
CA LEU A 8 7.51 12.86 -6.70
C LEU A 8 6.25 12.50 -7.49
N PRO A 9 5.10 13.17 -7.29
CA PRO A 9 3.90 12.96 -8.10
C PRO A 9 4.21 13.03 -9.62
N GLY A 10 3.62 12.13 -10.40
CA GLY A 10 3.83 12.08 -11.86
C GLY A 10 5.04 11.28 -12.36
N THR A 11 5.94 10.78 -11.51
CA THR A 11 7.13 10.01 -11.96
C THR A 11 6.87 8.56 -12.40
N GLY A 12 5.61 8.16 -12.61
CA GLY A 12 5.29 6.82 -13.16
C GLY A 12 5.36 5.63 -12.18
N LYS A 13 5.63 5.84 -10.89
CA LYS A 13 5.70 4.78 -9.85
C LYS A 13 4.51 3.82 -9.88
N THR A 14 3.30 4.37 -9.95
CA THR A 14 2.05 3.59 -9.97
C THR A 14 1.96 2.70 -11.20
N THR A 15 2.46 3.18 -12.35
CA THR A 15 2.46 2.42 -13.60
C THR A 15 3.39 1.21 -13.49
N ILE A 16 4.65 1.44 -13.07
CA ILE A 16 5.65 0.38 -12.94
C ILE A 16 5.23 -0.63 -11.86
N ALA A 17 4.72 -0.17 -10.72
CA ALA A 17 4.32 -1.06 -9.63
C ALA A 17 3.18 -2.01 -10.02
N LYS A 18 2.21 -1.53 -10.81
CA LYS A 18 1.10 -2.36 -11.32
C LYS A 18 1.59 -3.38 -12.33
N ASP A 19 2.43 -2.95 -13.27
CA ASP A 19 2.99 -3.84 -14.30
C ASP A 19 3.86 -4.93 -13.68
N LEU A 20 4.72 -4.56 -12.71
CA LEU A 20 5.52 -5.52 -11.96
C LEU A 20 4.65 -6.50 -11.17
N ALA A 21 3.60 -6.04 -10.49
CA ALA A 21 2.69 -6.92 -9.76
C ALA A 21 1.97 -7.90 -10.71
N ALA A 22 1.48 -7.42 -11.86
CA ALA A 22 0.81 -8.25 -12.85
C ALA A 22 1.73 -9.31 -13.47
N THR A 23 2.98 -8.94 -13.77
CA THR A 23 3.97 -9.84 -14.39
C THR A 23 4.52 -10.89 -13.43
N THR A 24 4.62 -10.56 -12.14
CA THR A 24 5.19 -11.45 -11.11
C THR A 24 4.15 -12.17 -10.26
N GLY A 25 2.88 -11.79 -10.35
CA GLY A 25 1.83 -12.24 -9.44
C GLY A 25 1.96 -11.67 -8.02
N ALA A 26 2.75 -10.61 -7.82
CA ALA A 26 2.98 -10.03 -6.50
C ALA A 26 1.74 -9.29 -5.96
N VAL A 27 1.61 -9.27 -4.63
CA VAL A 27 0.59 -8.49 -3.95
C VAL A 27 0.91 -7.00 -4.06
N TYR A 28 -0.06 -6.24 -4.56
CA TYR A 28 0.07 -4.79 -4.75
C TYR A 28 -0.59 -4.02 -3.60
N LEU A 29 0.22 -3.31 -2.81
CA LEU A 29 -0.23 -2.49 -1.68
C LEU A 29 -0.09 -1.00 -2.00
N ARG A 30 -1.14 -0.21 -1.73
CA ARG A 30 -1.17 1.24 -1.91
C ARG A 30 -1.57 1.94 -0.63
N ILE A 31 -0.68 2.77 -0.08
CA ILE A 31 -0.94 3.55 1.13
C ILE A 31 -2.18 4.44 0.95
N ASP A 32 -2.25 5.24 -0.12
CA ASP A 32 -3.39 6.14 -0.36
C ASP A 32 -4.75 5.43 -0.38
N ALA A 33 -4.79 4.20 -0.91
CA ALA A 33 -6.03 3.42 -0.98
C ALA A 33 -6.45 2.91 0.41
N ILE A 34 -5.48 2.47 1.20
CA ILE A 34 -5.70 2.07 2.59
C ILE A 34 -6.18 3.28 3.41
N GLU A 35 -5.50 4.43 3.29
CA GLU A 35 -5.89 5.65 3.99
C GLU A 35 -7.31 6.10 3.61
N GLN A 36 -7.64 6.07 2.31
CA GLN A 36 -8.97 6.42 1.84
C GLN A 36 -10.04 5.45 2.36
N ALA A 37 -9.76 4.15 2.39
CA ALA A 37 -10.67 3.16 2.95
C ALA A 37 -10.93 3.42 4.44
N ILE A 38 -9.87 3.69 5.21
CA ILE A 38 -9.99 4.04 6.64
C ILE A 38 -10.83 5.32 6.81
N ARG A 39 -10.57 6.39 6.04
CA ARG A 39 -11.40 7.62 6.08
C ARG A 39 -12.87 7.32 5.78
N SER A 40 -13.13 6.55 4.72
CA SER A 40 -14.50 6.22 4.29
C SER A 40 -15.28 5.34 5.27
N SER A 41 -14.57 4.55 6.09
CA SER A 41 -15.20 3.68 7.09
C SER A 41 -15.84 4.44 8.25
N GLY A 42 -15.49 5.72 8.44
CA GLY A 42 -15.91 6.50 9.61
C GLY A 42 -15.34 5.99 10.94
N ALA A 43 -14.44 4.99 10.91
CA ALA A 43 -13.91 4.33 12.11
C ALA A 43 -12.97 5.21 12.92
N LEU A 44 -12.48 6.32 12.37
CA LEU A 44 -11.62 7.25 13.06
C LEU A 44 -12.37 8.48 13.54
N ALA A 45 -12.25 8.78 14.83
CA ALA A 45 -12.65 10.05 15.41
C ALA A 45 -11.69 11.22 15.07
N GLN A 46 -10.55 10.94 14.43
CA GLN A 46 -9.47 11.88 14.09
C GLN A 46 -8.84 11.51 12.72
N ASP A 47 -7.89 12.29 12.21
CA ASP A 47 -7.22 12.00 10.92
C ASP A 47 -6.54 10.61 10.89
N VAL A 48 -6.35 10.05 9.68
CA VAL A 48 -5.75 8.72 9.47
C VAL A 48 -4.38 8.56 10.13
N GLY A 49 -3.58 9.62 10.15
CA GLY A 49 -2.27 9.64 10.79
C GLY A 49 -1.39 8.46 10.35
N ARG A 50 -0.82 7.75 11.33
CA ARG A 50 0.08 6.61 11.09
C ARG A 50 -0.66 5.31 10.72
N SER A 51 -1.99 5.29 10.81
CA SER A 51 -2.79 4.06 10.69
C SER A 51 -2.67 3.42 9.32
N GLY A 52 -2.61 4.24 8.25
CA GLY A 52 -2.42 3.74 6.88
C GLY A 52 -1.12 2.95 6.72
N TYR A 53 -0.03 3.47 7.30
CA TYR A 53 1.28 2.83 7.27
C TYR A 53 1.34 1.56 8.13
N MET A 54 0.70 1.55 9.30
CA MET A 54 0.65 0.36 10.15
C MET A 54 -0.07 -0.79 9.45
N VAL A 55 -1.24 -0.52 8.85
CA VAL A 55 -1.99 -1.53 8.08
C VAL A 55 -1.17 -2.05 6.90
N ALA A 56 -0.52 -1.16 6.16
CA ALA A 56 0.32 -1.58 5.04
C ALA A 56 1.51 -2.45 5.47
N ASN A 57 2.13 -2.15 6.61
CA ASN A 57 3.23 -2.93 7.17
C ASN A 57 2.77 -4.34 7.55
N GLU A 58 1.67 -4.45 8.30
CA GLU A 58 1.11 -5.74 8.71
C GLU A 58 0.69 -6.61 7.51
N LEU A 59 0.07 -6.00 6.48
CA LEU A 59 -0.26 -6.71 5.25
C LEU A 59 0.98 -7.16 4.50
N ALA A 60 2.02 -6.31 4.40
CA ALA A 60 3.28 -6.69 3.76
C ALA A 60 3.95 -7.85 4.51
N LEU A 61 4.05 -7.75 5.84
CA LEU A 61 4.65 -8.79 6.68
C LEU A 61 3.89 -10.11 6.57
N SER A 62 2.55 -10.07 6.63
CA SER A 62 1.71 -11.27 6.52
C SER A 62 1.91 -12.00 5.19
N ASN A 63 2.01 -11.27 4.07
CA ASN A 63 2.28 -11.86 2.76
C ASN A 63 3.72 -12.37 2.66
N LEU A 64 4.70 -11.67 3.23
CA LEU A 64 6.08 -12.14 3.25
C LEU A 64 6.26 -13.46 4.02
N CYS A 65 5.46 -13.69 5.07
CA CYS A 65 5.53 -14.92 5.86
C CYS A 65 5.01 -16.16 5.12
N ILE A 66 4.09 -16.00 4.15
CA ILE A 66 3.48 -17.12 3.42
C ILE A 66 4.15 -17.42 2.06
N GLY A 67 5.02 -16.52 1.58
CA GLY A 67 5.74 -16.65 0.31
C GLY A 67 4.99 -16.09 -0.88
#